data_AF-A0A7X8JZP2-F1
#
_entry.id   AF-A0A7X8JZP2-F1
#
_cell.length_a   1.000
_cell.length_b   1.000
_cell.length_c   1.000
_cell.angle_alpha   90.00
_cell.angle_beta   90.00
_cell.angle_gamma   90.00
#
_symmetry.space_group_name_H-M   'P 1'
#
loop_
_entity.id
_entity.type
_entity.pdbx_description
1 polymer ?
#
loop_
_entity_poly.entity_id
_entity_poly.type
_entity_poly.pdbx_seq_one_letter_code
_entity_poly.pdbx_strand_id
1 'polypeptide(L)'
;MIIVEAVKMLEVKELDYTNDAEEIKHREKSGEYTHEFLKEILEGYQESGTFESSEKYKYREYIKEGQKIFRVTEKTTISIKINPDNRNVYTYINMPDGKYTVAAWIGDIPLSNSDNAYKSLGTLKGIYNFDKIEVTVNGTFYDDQNAIVGN
;
A
#
# COMPACT_ATOMS: atom_id res chain seq x y z
N MET A 1 -32.81 28.63 5.66
CA MET A 1 -31.47 28.20 5.22
C MET A 1 -31.40 26.68 5.44
N ILE A 2 -31.61 25.89 4.39
CA ILE A 2 -31.47 24.43 4.48
C ILE A 2 -29.98 24.15 4.36
N ILE A 3 -29.37 23.69 5.44
CA ILE A 3 -28.02 23.13 5.40
C ILE A 3 -28.18 21.76 4.74
N VAL A 4 -27.81 21.65 3.48
CA VAL A 4 -27.66 20.34 2.84
C VAL A 4 -26.40 19.74 3.47
N GLU A 5 -26.58 18.81 4.41
CA GLU A 5 -25.46 18.00 4.89
C GLU A 5 -24.80 17.35 3.67
N ALA A 6 -23.49 17.53 3.54
CA ALA A 6 -22.73 16.97 2.44
C ALA A 6 -22.93 15.44 2.41
N VAL A 7 -23.40 14.91 1.28
CA VAL A 7 -23.63 13.47 1.13
C VAL A 7 -22.28 12.74 1.23
N LYS A 8 -22.16 11.83 2.21
CA LYS A 8 -20.94 11.04 2.41
C LYS A 8 -20.83 9.96 1.33
N MET A 9 -20.11 10.26 0.25
CA MET A 9 -19.91 9.35 -0.88
C MET A 9 -18.69 8.44 -0.74
N LEU A 10 -17.75 8.81 0.12
CA LEU A 10 -16.54 8.06 0.38
C LEU A 10 -16.36 7.94 1.89
N GLU A 11 -16.13 6.71 2.34
CA GLU A 11 -15.75 6.42 3.72
C GLU A 11 -14.46 5.63 3.73
N VAL A 12 -13.43 6.16 4.39
CA VAL A 12 -12.17 5.47 4.64
C VAL A 12 -12.08 5.17 6.13
N LYS A 13 -11.87 3.90 6.48
CA LYS A 13 -11.65 3.46 7.86
C LYS A 13 -10.32 2.75 7.96
N GLU A 14 -9.50 3.20 8.89
CA GLU A 14 -8.44 2.36 9.43
C GLU A 14 -9.09 1.30 10.30
N LEU A 15 -8.84 0.03 9.98
CA LEU A 15 -9.43 -1.10 10.70
C LEU A 15 -8.47 -1.68 11.72
N ASP A 16 -7.20 -1.82 11.34
CA ASP A 16 -6.20 -2.47 12.16
C ASP A 16 -4.79 -2.00 11.78
N TYR A 17 -3.94 -1.91 12.79
CA TYR A 17 -2.51 -1.68 12.64
C TYR A 17 -1.79 -2.68 13.53
N THR A 18 -0.96 -3.51 12.91
CA THR A 18 -0.10 -4.45 13.64
C THR A 18 1.36 -4.09 13.41
N ASN A 19 2.11 -4.07 14.51
CA ASN A 19 3.56 -3.95 14.52
C ASN A 19 4.11 -5.22 15.15
N ASP A 20 4.90 -5.97 14.37
CA ASP A 20 5.61 -7.14 14.86
C ASP A 20 7.12 -6.90 14.78
N ALA A 21 7.81 -7.13 15.89
CA ALA A 21 9.22 -6.84 16.03
C ALA A 21 9.96 -8.09 16.50
N GLU A 22 10.71 -8.68 15.58
CA GLU A 22 11.51 -9.87 15.82
C GLU A 22 12.98 -9.48 16.00
N GLU A 23 13.58 -9.81 17.14
CA GLU A 23 15.00 -9.52 17.37
C GLU A 23 15.88 -10.40 16.47
N ILE A 24 16.71 -9.76 15.65
CA ILE A 24 17.69 -10.42 14.79
C ILE A 24 18.91 -10.77 15.62
N LYS A 25 19.10 -12.08 15.84
CA LYS A 25 20.18 -12.60 16.67
C LYS A 25 21.55 -12.49 15.99
N HIS A 26 22.55 -12.14 16.77
CA HIS A 26 23.95 -12.08 16.36
C HIS A 26 24.88 -12.39 17.54
N ARG A 27 26.15 -12.63 17.23
CA ARG A 27 27.25 -12.78 18.18
C ARG A 27 28.41 -11.90 17.73
N GLU A 28 29.06 -11.27 18.69
CA GLU A 28 30.25 -10.44 18.42
C GLU A 28 31.47 -11.30 18.07
N LYS A 29 31.51 -12.55 18.55
CA LYS A 29 32.69 -13.40 18.44
C LYS A 29 32.82 -14.04 17.06
N SER A 30 34.03 -13.99 16.53
CA SER A 30 34.37 -14.57 15.24
C SER A 30 34.08 -16.08 15.16
N GLY A 31 33.45 -16.49 14.05
CA GLY A 31 33.06 -17.88 13.80
C GLY A 31 31.75 -18.31 14.47
N GLU A 32 31.14 -17.45 15.28
CA GLU A 32 29.83 -17.73 15.89
C GLU A 32 28.66 -17.29 15.00
N TYR A 33 27.45 -17.62 15.43
CA TYR A 33 26.23 -17.34 14.68
C TYR A 33 26.02 -15.85 14.44
N THR A 34 25.71 -15.50 13.20
CA THR A 34 25.22 -14.18 12.79
C THR A 34 24.09 -14.41 11.79
N HIS A 35 22.97 -13.71 11.95
CA HIS A 35 21.84 -13.83 11.03
C HIS A 35 22.20 -13.41 9.60
N GLU A 36 21.64 -14.08 8.60
CA GLU A 36 21.96 -13.90 7.17
C GLU A 36 21.84 -12.45 6.68
N PHE A 37 20.73 -11.76 6.96
CA PHE A 37 20.58 -10.33 6.63
C PHE A 37 21.71 -9.43 7.17
N LEU A 38 22.27 -9.76 8.33
CA LEU A 38 23.39 -9.01 8.88
C LEU A 38 24.68 -9.35 8.11
N LYS A 39 24.85 -10.58 7.66
CA LYS A 39 25.99 -10.98 6.84
C LYS A 39 25.99 -10.33 5.45
N GLU A 40 24.82 -10.01 4.90
CA GLU A 40 24.70 -9.29 3.63
C GLU A 40 25.19 -7.84 3.72
N ILE A 41 25.13 -7.23 4.90
CA ILE A 41 25.52 -5.82 5.12
C ILE A 41 26.87 -5.65 5.82
N LEU A 42 27.30 -6.62 6.61
CA LEU A 42 28.55 -6.59 7.37
C LEU A 42 29.73 -7.08 6.52
N GLU A 43 30.87 -6.40 6.62
CA GLU A 43 32.07 -6.77 5.89
C GLU A 43 32.70 -8.09 6.38
N GLY A 44 33.36 -8.82 5.48
CA GLY A 44 34.08 -10.06 5.77
C GLY A 44 33.21 -11.32 5.69
N TYR A 45 31.96 -11.19 5.31
CA TYR A 45 31.05 -12.32 5.04
C TYR A 45 30.99 -12.61 3.53
N GLN A 46 30.62 -13.85 3.19
CA GLN A 46 30.46 -14.25 1.79
C GLN A 46 29.22 -13.58 1.18
N GLU A 47 28.19 -13.47 2.00
CA GLU A 47 26.88 -12.91 1.66
C GLU A 47 26.95 -11.40 1.31
N SER A 48 27.88 -10.63 1.91
CA SER A 48 28.13 -9.22 1.55
C SER A 48 29.06 -9.03 0.35
N GLY A 49 29.59 -10.10 -0.24
CA GLY A 49 30.57 -10.01 -1.33
C GLY A 49 31.95 -9.50 -0.92
N THR A 50 32.23 -9.43 0.38
CA THR A 50 33.49 -8.90 0.95
C THR A 50 34.30 -9.99 1.67
N PHE A 51 34.11 -11.24 1.26
CA PHE A 51 34.76 -12.40 1.86
C PHE A 51 36.29 -12.30 1.90
N GLU A 52 36.89 -11.68 0.87
CA GLU A 52 38.33 -11.46 0.79
C GLU A 52 38.89 -10.72 2.01
N SER A 53 38.10 -9.84 2.64
CA SER A 53 38.52 -9.13 3.86
C SER A 53 38.79 -10.10 5.01
N SER A 54 38.02 -11.19 5.09
CA SER A 54 38.21 -12.23 6.09
C SER A 54 39.37 -13.18 5.76
N GLU A 55 39.58 -13.52 4.50
CA GLU A 55 40.68 -14.41 4.10
C GLU A 55 42.04 -13.71 4.13
N LYS A 56 42.12 -12.48 3.63
CA LYS A 56 43.39 -11.75 3.46
C LYS A 56 43.81 -11.02 4.73
N TYR A 57 42.86 -10.42 5.44
CA TYR A 57 43.15 -9.53 6.57
C TYR A 57 42.67 -10.07 7.92
N LYS A 58 42.05 -11.27 7.95
CA LYS A 58 41.44 -11.85 9.15
C LYS A 58 40.43 -10.90 9.81
N TYR A 59 39.81 -10.05 9.00
CA TYR A 59 38.89 -9.02 9.42
C TYR A 59 37.46 -9.39 9.05
N ARG A 60 36.54 -9.17 9.98
CA ARG A 60 35.10 -9.30 9.76
C ARG A 60 34.41 -8.32 10.69
N GLU A 61 33.36 -7.69 10.20
CA GLU A 61 32.55 -6.79 11.00
C GLU A 61 31.59 -7.56 11.88
N TYR A 62 31.36 -7.05 13.07
CA TYR A 62 30.44 -7.62 14.04
C TYR A 62 29.66 -6.52 14.73
N ILE A 63 28.48 -6.89 15.20
CA ILE A 63 27.68 -6.04 16.07
C ILE A 63 28.07 -6.37 17.50
N LYS A 64 28.34 -5.32 18.28
CA LYS A 64 28.78 -5.44 19.66
C LYS A 64 27.69 -6.08 20.52
N GLU A 65 28.06 -6.99 21.42
CA GLU A 65 27.09 -7.56 22.35
C GLU A 65 26.37 -6.47 23.17
N GLY A 66 25.07 -6.66 23.35
CA GLY A 66 24.19 -5.69 24.01
C GLY A 66 23.52 -4.69 23.06
N GLN A 67 23.95 -4.59 21.80
CA GLN A 67 23.17 -3.90 20.76
C GLN A 67 22.04 -4.82 20.29
N LYS A 68 20.85 -4.26 20.07
CA LYS A 68 19.69 -5.02 19.60
C LYS A 68 19.28 -4.52 18.23
N ILE A 69 19.11 -5.46 17.30
CA ILE A 69 18.60 -5.19 15.95
C ILE A 69 17.29 -5.94 15.81
N PHE A 70 16.31 -5.30 15.19
CA PHE A 70 14.98 -5.87 15.01
C PHE A 70 14.60 -5.86 13.53
N ARG A 71 13.96 -6.95 13.10
CA ARG A 71 13.13 -6.95 11.91
C ARG A 71 11.76 -6.44 12.35
N VAL A 72 11.35 -5.29 11.82
CA VAL A 72 10.04 -4.71 12.09
C VAL A 72 9.14 -4.95 10.88
N THR A 73 8.01 -5.61 11.10
CA THR A 73 6.95 -5.79 10.10
C THR A 73 5.75 -4.97 10.52
N GLU A 74 5.41 -3.97 9.73
CA GLU A 74 4.22 -3.14 9.92
C GLU A 74 3.15 -3.51 8.91
N LYS A 75 1.91 -3.63 9.37
CA LYS A 75 0.76 -3.88 8.51
C LYS A 75 -0.41 -2.99 8.92
N THR A 76 -0.91 -2.23 7.97
CA THR A 76 -2.11 -1.40 8.13
C THR A 76 -3.23 -1.97 7.26
N THR A 77 -4.41 -2.15 7.84
CA THR A 77 -5.61 -2.57 7.12
C THR A 77 -6.55 -1.38 6.98
N ILE A 78 -6.86 -1.00 5.74
CA ILE A 78 -7.76 0.12 5.42
C ILE A 78 -8.98 -0.43 4.68
N SER A 79 -10.17 0.01 5.08
CA SER A 79 -11.42 -0.21 4.34
C SER A 79 -11.83 1.07 3.64
N ILE A 80 -12.00 0.99 2.33
CA ILE A 80 -12.55 2.06 1.50
C ILE A 80 -13.95 1.63 1.07
N LYS A 81 -14.97 2.42 1.44
CA LYS A 81 -16.36 2.20 1.06
C LYS A 81 -16.85 3.36 0.21
N ILE A 82 -17.39 3.03 -0.96
CA ILE A 82 -18.03 3.98 -1.87
C ILE A 82 -19.54 3.89 -1.66
N ASN A 83 -20.20 5.05 -1.55
CA ASN A 83 -21.63 5.16 -1.29
C ASN A 83 -22.11 4.26 -0.13
N PRO A 84 -21.59 4.46 1.09
CA PRO A 84 -21.83 3.56 2.23
C PRO A 84 -23.33 3.39 2.56
N ASP A 85 -24.15 4.39 2.23
CA ASP A 85 -25.59 4.38 2.47
C ASP A 85 -26.41 3.87 1.28
N ASN A 86 -25.73 3.41 0.21
CA ASN A 86 -26.33 2.93 -1.03
C ASN A 86 -27.41 3.87 -1.60
N ARG A 87 -27.13 5.18 -1.58
CA ARG A 87 -28.07 6.21 -2.06
C ARG A 87 -28.05 6.28 -3.56
N ASN A 88 -29.21 6.53 -4.17
CA ASN A 88 -29.29 6.90 -5.56
C ASN A 88 -28.64 8.27 -5.76
N VAL A 89 -27.82 8.40 -6.80
CA VAL A 89 -27.13 9.65 -7.16
C VAL A 89 -27.40 9.99 -8.60
N TYR A 90 -27.45 11.29 -8.91
CA TYR A 90 -27.52 11.74 -10.29
C TYR A 90 -26.19 11.51 -10.99
N THR A 91 -26.26 10.90 -12.17
CA THR A 91 -25.11 10.71 -13.04
C THR A 91 -25.04 11.79 -14.12
N TYR A 92 -24.06 11.70 -15.01
CA TYR A 92 -23.95 12.57 -16.16
C TYR A 92 -25.20 12.51 -17.05
N ILE A 93 -25.72 13.67 -17.44
CA ILE A 93 -27.04 13.81 -18.09
C ILE A 93 -27.17 13.05 -19.42
N ASN A 94 -26.06 12.81 -20.13
CA ASN A 94 -26.03 12.14 -21.44
C ASN A 94 -25.61 10.67 -21.36
N MET A 95 -25.65 10.09 -20.17
CA MET A 95 -25.38 8.68 -19.96
C MET A 95 -26.68 7.90 -20.21
N PRO A 96 -26.74 6.95 -21.16
CA PRO A 96 -27.96 6.16 -21.41
C PRO A 96 -28.25 5.20 -20.26
N ASP A 97 -29.51 4.79 -20.13
CA ASP A 97 -29.89 3.73 -19.19
C ASP A 97 -29.14 2.43 -19.51
N GLY A 98 -28.68 1.73 -18.47
CA GLY A 98 -27.89 0.52 -18.65
C GLY A 98 -27.02 0.15 -17.46
N LYS A 99 -26.25 -0.93 -17.65
CA LYS A 99 -25.32 -1.45 -16.66
C LYS A 99 -23.91 -0.91 -16.92
N TYR A 100 -23.28 -0.39 -15.88
CA TYR A 100 -21.94 0.18 -15.93
C TYR A 100 -21.07 -0.46 -14.87
N THR A 101 -19.77 -0.54 -15.15
CA THR A 101 -18.78 -1.03 -14.19
C THR A 101 -18.02 0.15 -13.60
N VAL A 102 -18.00 0.24 -12.27
CA VAL A 102 -17.11 1.14 -11.54
C VAL A 102 -15.95 0.32 -11.00
N ALA A 103 -14.73 0.79 -11.25
CA ALA A 103 -13.50 0.19 -10.75
C ALA A 103 -12.70 1.24 -9.97
N ALA A 104 -12.06 0.82 -8.88
CA ALA A 104 -11.12 1.63 -8.13
C ALA A 104 -9.71 1.07 -8.31
N TRP A 105 -8.70 1.94 -8.17
CA TRP A 105 -7.31 1.52 -8.07
C TRP A 105 -6.54 2.45 -7.15
N ILE A 106 -5.48 1.94 -6.54
CA ILE A 106 -4.47 2.77 -5.88
C ILE A 106 -3.36 2.96 -6.90
N GLY A 107 -3.07 4.21 -7.25
CA GLY A 107 -1.96 4.54 -8.14
C GLY A 107 -0.60 4.38 -7.47
N ASP A 108 0.46 4.40 -8.26
CA ASP A 108 1.83 4.45 -7.74
C ASP A 108 2.06 5.73 -6.90
N ILE A 109 2.70 5.58 -5.74
CA ILE A 109 3.00 6.69 -4.83
C ILE A 109 4.52 6.91 -4.81
N PRO A 110 5.04 8.01 -5.40
CA PRO A 110 6.45 8.34 -5.30
C PRO A 110 6.76 8.78 -3.86
N LEU A 111 7.62 8.02 -3.17
CA LEU A 111 8.04 8.34 -1.81
C LEU A 111 9.08 9.45 -1.78
N SER A 112 9.70 9.80 -2.91
CA SER A 112 10.69 10.89 -3.00
C SER A 112 10.20 12.24 -2.49
N ASN A 113 8.88 12.45 -2.46
CA ASN A 113 8.25 13.69 -2.02
C ASN A 113 7.77 13.64 -0.56
N SER A 114 8.07 12.58 0.20
CA SER A 114 7.71 12.47 1.62
C SER A 114 8.77 13.08 2.53
N ASP A 115 8.33 13.66 3.65
CA ASP A 115 9.20 14.23 4.68
C ASP A 115 9.78 13.17 5.65
N ASN A 116 9.49 11.89 5.40
CA ASN A 116 9.89 10.78 6.28
C ASN A 116 11.14 10.04 5.77
N ALA A 117 11.64 9.10 6.58
CA ALA A 117 12.85 8.33 6.29
C ALA A 117 12.74 7.46 5.03
N TYR A 118 11.53 7.23 4.50
CA TYR A 118 11.27 6.33 3.39
C TYR A 118 11.44 6.98 2.01
N LYS A 119 11.79 8.26 1.94
CA LYS A 119 11.97 8.99 0.67
C LYS A 119 13.02 8.40 -0.28
N SER A 120 13.97 7.63 0.26
CA SER A 120 14.99 6.92 -0.51
C SER A 120 14.51 5.60 -1.11
N LEU A 121 13.34 5.09 -0.71
CA LEU A 121 12.81 3.79 -1.15
C LEU A 121 12.13 3.83 -2.54
N GLY A 122 12.17 4.98 -3.23
CA GLY A 122 11.65 5.12 -4.59
C GLY A 122 10.13 5.25 -4.66
N THR A 123 9.46 4.33 -5.37
CA THR A 123 8.01 4.40 -5.64
C THR A 123 7.31 3.19 -5.04
N LEU A 124 6.33 3.43 -4.17
CA LEU A 124 5.40 2.39 -3.72
C LEU A 124 4.47 2.05 -4.89
N LYS A 125 4.49 0.79 -5.33
CA LYS A 125 3.64 0.34 -6.43
C LYS A 125 2.18 0.25 -6.01
N GLY A 126 1.33 0.88 -6.81
CA GLY A 126 -0.11 0.86 -6.62
C GLY A 126 -0.72 -0.51 -6.89
N ILE A 127 -1.97 -0.69 -6.47
CA ILE A 127 -2.76 -1.88 -6.76
C ILE A 127 -3.84 -1.51 -7.76
N TYR A 128 -3.71 -2.04 -8.97
CA TYR A 128 -4.56 -1.69 -10.12
C TYR A 128 -5.80 -2.58 -10.28
N ASN A 129 -5.88 -3.70 -9.55
CA ASN A 129 -6.96 -4.68 -9.66
C ASN A 129 -7.73 -4.80 -8.33
N PHE A 130 -8.45 -3.76 -7.91
CA PHE A 130 -9.45 -3.88 -6.84
C PHE A 130 -10.76 -4.50 -7.35
N ASP A 131 -11.71 -4.66 -6.44
CA ASP A 131 -13.08 -5.06 -6.74
C ASP A 131 -13.73 -4.13 -7.76
N LYS A 132 -14.50 -4.74 -8.66
CA LYS A 132 -15.35 -4.06 -9.64
C LYS A 132 -16.79 -4.18 -9.16
N ILE A 133 -17.52 -3.08 -9.19
CA ILE A 133 -18.95 -3.07 -8.87
C ILE A 133 -19.75 -2.76 -10.14
N GLU A 134 -20.86 -3.47 -10.32
CA GLU A 134 -21.84 -3.16 -11.36
C GLU A 134 -22.88 -2.19 -10.78
N VAL A 135 -23.13 -1.09 -11.50
CA VAL A 135 -24.19 -0.13 -11.17
C VAL A 135 -25.17 -0.07 -12.33
N THR A 136 -26.44 0.19 -12.02
CA THR A 136 -27.48 0.40 -13.04
C THR A 136 -27.86 1.86 -13.06
N VAL A 137 -27.85 2.45 -14.25
CA VAL A 137 -28.36 3.79 -14.53
C VAL A 137 -29.77 3.62 -15.10
N ASN A 138 -30.75 4.32 -14.51
CA ASN A 138 -32.15 4.32 -14.94
C ASN A 138 -32.73 5.73 -14.89
N GLY A 139 -33.66 6.04 -15.79
CA GLY A 139 -34.44 7.28 -15.77
C GLY A 139 -33.61 8.51 -16.13
N THR A 140 -32.75 8.39 -17.13
CA THR A 140 -31.88 9.47 -17.58
C THR A 140 -32.57 10.41 -18.56
N PHE A 141 -32.18 11.69 -18.53
CA PHE A 141 -32.66 12.69 -19.49
C PHE A 141 -32.22 12.38 -20.93
N TYR A 142 -31.19 11.55 -21.12
CA TYR A 142 -30.78 11.04 -22.42
C TYR A 142 -31.90 10.23 -23.09
N ASP A 143 -32.53 9.32 -22.34
CA ASP A 143 -33.63 8.50 -22.86
C ASP A 143 -34.94 9.29 -22.97
N ASP A 144 -35.18 10.27 -22.11
CA ASP A 144 -36.34 11.18 -22.22
C ASP A 144 -36.30 12.01 -23.52
N GLN A 145 -35.10 12.41 -23.97
CA GLN A 145 -34.92 13.14 -25.24
C GLN A 145 -35.00 12.23 -26.48
N ASN A 146 -34.66 10.96 -26.33
CA ASN A 146 -34.65 9.96 -27.40
C ASN A 146 -35.84 9.01 -27.35
N ALA A 147 -36.88 9.36 -26.57
CA ALA A 147 -38.10 8.59 -26.49
C ALA A 147 -38.67 8.39 -27.89
N ILE A 148 -38.71 7.13 -28.34
CA ILE A 148 -39.46 6.78 -29.56
C ILE A 148 -40.93 7.00 -29.21
N VAL A 149 -41.48 8.13 -29.63
CA VAL A 149 -42.92 8.38 -29.59
C VAL A 149 -43.55 7.35 -30.52
N GLY A 150 -44.10 6.28 -29.95
CA GLY A 150 -44.79 5.25 -30.69
C GLY A 150 -46.02 5.82 -31.40
N ASN A 151 -46.21 5.41 -32.66
CA ASN A 151 -47.46 5.57 -33.42
C ASN A 151 -48.67 4.99 -32.69
#